data_AF-A0A354IF73-F1
#
_entry.id   AF-A0A354IF73-F1
#
_cell.length_a   1.000
_cell.length_b   1.000
_cell.length_c   1.000
_cell.angle_alpha   90.00
_cell.angle_beta   90.00
_cell.angle_gamma   90.00
#
_symmetry.space_group_name_H-M   'P 1'
#
loop_
_entity.id
_entity.type
_entity.pdbx_description
1 polymer ?
#
loop_
_entity_poly.entity_id
_entity_poly.type
_entity_poly.pdbx_seq_one_letter_code
_entity_poly.pdbx_strand_id
1 'polypeptide(L)'
;MYYTYILRCADGSLYTGITTDPARRFAQHAGQQAGGAKYTASHRPDRMEAVWRTADRAAASRLEYRIKSLTRREKEQLIRGTEPQRLPLEPACRIPTQPDGRRIPMLFVCYPKCSTCKKARAFLDAHDIPYTLRDIKEENPTEQELRAWQKKSGLPLRRLFNTSGQLYRSMGLSKKLPEMSEEEQFALLASDGMLVRRPLLIAEDFALIGFRETEWAEKL
;
A
#
# COMPACT_ATOMS: atom_id res chain seq x y z
N MET A 1 9.55 16.32 -1.73
CA MET A 1 8.97 15.20 -0.96
C MET A 1 9.90 14.81 0.18
N TYR A 2 9.39 14.74 1.40
CA TYR A 2 10.10 14.25 2.58
C TYR A 2 9.27 13.17 3.27
N TYR A 3 9.90 12.44 4.19
CA TYR A 3 9.27 11.42 5.00
C TYR A 3 9.58 11.67 6.46
N THR A 4 8.57 11.48 7.32
CA THR A 4 8.74 11.34 8.77
C THR A 4 8.57 9.87 9.12
N TYR A 5 9.39 9.32 10.01
CA TYR A 5 9.35 7.91 10.34
C TYR A 5 9.54 7.64 11.83
N ILE A 6 9.10 6.45 12.26
CA ILE A 6 9.41 5.87 13.57
C ILE A 6 10.15 4.55 13.36
N LEU A 7 11.28 4.40 14.05
CA LEU A 7 12.02 3.16 14.20
C LEU A 7 11.72 2.55 15.56
N ARG A 8 11.68 1.22 15.63
CA ARG A 8 11.86 0.47 16.88
C ARG A 8 13.27 -0.05 16.95
N CYS A 9 13.95 0.22 18.06
CA CYS A 9 15.27 -0.30 18.38
C CYS A 9 15.20 -1.67 19.03
N ALA A 10 16.31 -2.41 19.00
CA ALA A 10 16.39 -3.77 19.55
C ALA A 10 16.07 -3.85 21.05
N ASP A 11 16.29 -2.76 21.79
CA ASP A 11 15.92 -2.59 23.21
C ASP A 11 14.43 -2.20 23.40
N GLY A 12 13.66 -2.15 22.31
CA GLY A 12 12.27 -1.75 22.28
C GLY A 12 12.04 -0.23 22.38
N SER A 13 13.10 0.60 22.44
CA SER A 13 12.96 2.05 22.38
C SER A 13 12.47 2.51 21.00
N LEU A 14 11.89 3.72 20.94
CA LEU A 14 11.37 4.30 19.71
C LEU A 14 12.16 5.55 19.33
N TYR A 15 12.61 5.61 18.08
CA TYR A 15 13.30 6.76 17.50
C TYR A 15 12.43 7.39 16.41
N THR A 16 12.38 8.72 16.35
CA THR A 16 11.63 9.45 15.31
C THR A 16 12.57 10.39 14.57
N GLY A 17 12.48 10.41 13.25
CA GLY A 17 13.29 11.28 12.41
C GLY A 17 12.62 11.59 11.07
N ILE A 18 13.33 12.38 10.25
CA ILE A 18 12.92 12.71 8.88
C ILE A 18 13.99 12.31 7.87
N THR A 19 13.60 12.10 6.63
CA THR A 19 14.50 11.74 5.53
C THR A 19 13.86 12.01 4.17
N THR A 20 14.67 12.02 3.12
CA THR A 20 14.19 11.95 1.73
C THR A 20 14.09 10.52 1.22
N ASP A 21 14.70 9.56 1.94
CA ASP A 21 14.75 8.14 1.59
C ASP A 21 14.74 7.28 2.88
N PRO A 22 13.62 6.60 3.18
CA PRO A 22 13.50 5.77 4.38
C PRO A 22 14.43 4.54 4.40
N ALA A 23 14.66 3.89 3.25
CA ALA A 23 15.49 2.69 3.17
C ALA A 23 16.98 3.03 3.39
N ARG A 24 17.47 4.05 2.68
CA ARG A 24 18.83 4.57 2.91
C ARG A 24 19.01 5.00 4.35
N ARG A 25 18.00 5.67 4.94
CA ARG A 25 18.09 6.16 6.31
C ARG A 25 18.10 5.02 7.33
N PHE A 26 17.32 3.97 7.12
CA PHE A 26 17.37 2.76 7.94
C PHE A 26 18.76 2.12 7.90
N ALA A 27 19.33 1.91 6.71
CA ALA A 27 20.68 1.32 6.55
C ALA A 27 21.76 2.14 7.29
N GLN A 28 21.64 3.47 7.26
CA GLN A 28 22.51 4.35 8.05
C GLN A 28 22.37 4.14 9.56
N HIS A 29 21.15 4.03 10.06
CA HIS A 29 20.89 3.79 11.49
C HIS A 29 21.28 2.37 11.93
N ALA A 30 21.14 1.38 11.05
CA ALA A 30 21.53 -0.01 11.28
C ALA A 30 23.06 -0.23 11.25
N GLY A 31 23.84 0.79 10.86
CA GLY A 31 25.30 0.70 10.74
C GLY A 31 25.79 0.01 9.47
N GLN A 32 24.89 -0.21 8.50
CA GLN A 32 25.22 -0.76 7.17
C GLN A 32 25.81 0.32 6.26
N GLN A 33 25.52 1.59 6.54
CA GLN A 33 26.06 2.75 5.82
C GLN A 33 26.45 3.87 6.79
N ALA A 34 27.41 4.71 6.41
CA ALA A 34 27.77 5.89 7.19
C ALA A 34 26.63 6.94 7.26
N GLY A 35 26.52 7.64 8.39
CA GLY A 35 25.60 8.77 8.58
C GLY A 35 24.39 8.52 9.49
N GLY A 36 24.39 7.42 10.25
CA GLY A 36 23.39 7.16 11.30
C GLY A 36 23.44 8.17 12.44
N ALA A 37 22.32 8.36 13.15
CA ALA A 37 22.31 9.21 14.34
C ALA A 37 23.14 8.59 15.48
N LYS A 38 23.77 9.43 16.31
CA LYS A 38 24.53 8.96 17.49
C LYS A 38 23.69 8.04 18.39
N TYR A 39 22.41 8.38 18.60
CA TYR A 39 21.50 7.59 19.42
C TYR A 39 21.37 6.14 18.92
N THR A 40 21.12 5.96 17.62
CA THR A 40 20.93 4.64 17.01
C THR A 40 22.23 3.86 16.82
N ALA A 41 23.39 4.53 16.92
CA ALA A 41 24.67 3.83 16.94
C ALA A 41 24.80 2.97 18.21
N SER A 42 24.31 3.47 19.35
CA SER A 42 24.22 2.73 20.61
C SER A 42 22.94 1.89 20.74
N HIS A 43 21.85 2.28 20.05
CA HIS A 43 20.55 1.61 20.08
C HIS A 43 20.13 1.22 18.66
N ARG A 44 20.72 0.14 18.13
CA ARG A 44 20.49 -0.23 16.73
C ARG A 44 19.00 -0.51 16.46
N PRO A 45 18.45 0.01 15.34
CA PRO A 45 17.06 -0.27 14.95
C PRO A 45 16.87 -1.75 14.63
N ASP A 46 15.76 -2.32 15.07
CA ASP A 46 15.24 -3.61 14.64
C ASP A 46 14.38 -3.44 13.38
N ARG A 47 13.46 -2.46 13.39
CA ARG A 47 12.53 -2.24 12.26
C ARG A 47 12.02 -0.80 12.13
N MET A 48 11.57 -0.47 10.92
CA MET A 48 10.76 0.70 10.57
C MET A 48 9.28 0.42 10.89
N GLU A 49 8.73 1.10 11.88
CA GLU A 49 7.37 0.88 12.40
C GLU A 49 6.30 1.66 11.63
N ALA A 50 6.63 2.89 11.24
CA ALA A 50 5.70 3.76 10.53
C ALA A 50 6.46 4.82 9.74
N VAL A 51 5.93 5.15 8.56
CA VAL A 51 6.44 6.22 7.71
C VAL A 51 5.27 7.05 7.18
N TRP A 52 5.42 8.37 7.20
CA TRP A 52 4.49 9.32 6.61
C TRP A 52 5.18 10.14 5.55
N ARG A 53 4.55 10.24 4.38
CA ARG A 53 4.96 11.10 3.26
C ARG A 53 4.45 12.51 3.48
N THR A 54 5.32 13.50 3.34
CA THR A 54 5.00 14.94 3.46
C THR A 54 5.48 15.72 2.24
N ALA A 55 4.78 16.80 1.90
CA ALA A 55 5.09 17.61 0.71
C ALA A 55 6.55 18.10 0.70
N ASP A 56 6.99 18.67 1.82
CA ASP A 56 8.30 19.31 1.97
C ASP A 56 8.93 19.00 3.34
N ARG A 57 10.16 19.52 3.52
CA ARG A 57 10.95 19.38 4.75
C ARG A 57 10.29 20.06 5.94
N ALA A 58 9.65 21.21 5.75
CA ALA A 58 9.04 21.96 6.84
C ALA A 58 7.84 21.20 7.43
N ALA A 59 7.03 20.60 6.57
CA ALA A 59 5.95 19.69 6.96
C ALA A 59 6.49 18.46 7.71
N ALA A 60 7.57 17.85 7.23
CA ALA A 60 8.21 16.73 7.92
C ALA A 60 8.70 17.12 9.32
N SER A 61 9.42 18.23 9.45
CA SER A 61 9.94 18.70 10.74
C SER A 61 8.83 19.03 11.75
N ARG A 62 7.72 19.63 11.29
CA ARG A 62 6.55 19.89 12.16
C ARG A 62 5.92 18.59 12.66
N LEU A 63 5.77 17.60 11.78
CA LEU A 63 5.23 16.29 12.16
C LEU A 63 6.17 15.55 13.12
N GLU A 64 7.48 15.55 12.84
CA GLU A 64 8.51 14.97 13.71
C GLU A 64 8.45 15.56 15.12
N TYR A 65 8.38 16.89 15.25
CA TYR A 65 8.27 17.58 16.53
C TYR A 65 7.03 17.12 17.31
N ARG A 66 5.88 17.06 16.63
CA ARG A 66 4.62 16.66 17.26
C ARG A 66 4.60 15.18 17.63
N ILE A 67 5.21 14.29 16.85
CA ILE A 67 5.37 12.87 17.22
C ILE A 67 6.31 12.75 18.42
N LYS A 68 7.41 13.52 18.46
CA LYS A 68 8.37 13.48 19.58
C LYS A 68 7.74 13.84 20.92
N SER A 69 6.78 14.78 20.94
CA SER A 69 6.06 15.18 22.15
C SER A 69 5.05 14.15 22.66
N LEU A 70 4.70 13.12 21.86
CA LEU A 70 3.83 12.04 22.31
C LEU A 70 4.52 11.14 23.34
N THR A 71 3.72 10.65 24.28
CA THR A 71 4.11 9.60 25.21
C THR A 71 4.42 8.30 24.44
N ARG A 72 5.16 7.37 25.08
CA ARG A 72 5.42 6.05 24.49
C ARG A 72 4.11 5.34 24.13
N ARG A 73 3.10 5.37 25.01
CA ARG A 73 1.80 4.75 24.77
C ARG A 73 1.09 5.32 23.54
N GLU A 74 1.10 6.63 23.37
CA GLU A 74 0.50 7.28 22.20
C GLU A 74 1.25 6.96 20.91
N LYS A 75 2.59 6.86 20.95
CA LYS A 75 3.40 6.41 19.79
C LYS A 75 3.05 4.98 19.38
N GLU A 76 2.90 4.07 20.35
CA GLU A 76 2.49 2.69 20.09
C GLU A 76 1.08 2.62 19.49
N GLN A 77 0.13 3.44 19.97
CA GLN A 77 -1.21 3.58 19.39
C GLN A 77 -1.15 4.11 17.95
N LEU A 78 -0.33 5.13 17.71
CA LEU A 78 -0.11 5.70 16.38
C LEU A 78 0.48 4.68 15.40
N ILE A 79 1.45 3.87 15.84
CA ILE A 79 2.03 2.77 15.04
C ILE A 79 0.95 1.75 14.65
N ARG A 80 0.01 1.45 15.57
CA ARG A 80 -1.13 0.56 15.32
C ARG A 80 -2.24 1.19 14.45
N GLY A 81 -2.08 2.45 14.04
CA GLY A 81 -3.03 3.16 13.19
C GLY A 81 -4.12 3.92 13.93
N THR A 82 -4.04 4.05 15.26
CA THR A 82 -4.96 4.90 16.03
C THR A 82 -4.40 6.31 16.10
N GLU A 83 -5.05 7.26 15.42
CA GLU A 83 -4.62 8.65 15.40
C GLU A 83 -4.93 9.36 16.73
N PRO A 84 -3.93 9.94 17.43
CA PRO A 84 -4.18 10.74 18.62
C PRO A 84 -4.88 12.04 18.25
N GLN A 85 -5.89 12.44 19.02
CA GLN A 85 -6.69 13.65 18.77
C GLN A 85 -5.86 14.95 18.75
N ARG A 86 -4.69 14.96 19.42
CA ARG A 86 -3.73 16.08 19.45
C ARG A 86 -2.75 16.07 18.26
N LEU A 87 -2.89 15.13 17.33
CA LEU A 87 -2.00 14.97 16.19
C LEU A 87 -2.78 14.80 14.87
N PRO A 88 -3.39 15.85 14.28
CA PRO A 88 -3.91 15.76 12.92
C PRO A 88 -2.81 15.38 11.93
N LEU A 89 -2.90 14.18 11.35
CA LEU A 89 -1.91 13.64 10.43
C LEU A 89 -1.97 14.30 9.07
N GLU A 90 -3.13 14.80 8.63
CA GLU A 90 -3.27 15.54 7.38
C GLU A 90 -2.38 16.82 7.34
N PRO A 91 -1.66 17.10 6.24
CA PRO A 91 -1.69 16.41 4.94
C PRO A 91 -0.64 15.28 4.78
N ALA A 92 -0.10 14.74 5.87
CA ALA A 92 0.87 13.65 5.85
C ALA A 92 0.19 12.30 5.66
N CYS A 93 0.55 11.60 4.59
CA CYS A 93 -0.04 10.30 4.24
C CYS A 93 0.83 9.16 4.78
N ARG A 94 0.26 8.25 5.58
CA ARG A 94 0.98 7.05 6.04
C ARG A 94 1.23 6.12 4.85
N ILE A 95 2.45 5.63 4.69
CA ILE A 95 2.83 4.71 3.62
C ILE A 95 3.28 3.35 4.18
N PRO A 96 2.99 2.24 3.49
CA PRO A 96 3.49 0.92 3.88
C PRO A 96 4.99 0.78 3.56
N THR A 97 5.73 0.21 4.51
CA THR A 97 7.17 -0.08 4.37
C THR A 97 7.50 -1.46 4.92
N GLN A 98 8.53 -2.08 4.36
CA GLN A 98 9.21 -3.22 4.96
C GLN A 98 9.91 -2.81 6.27
N PRO A 99 10.30 -3.79 7.12
CA PRO A 99 11.06 -3.52 8.33
C PRO A 99 12.36 -2.73 8.11
N ASP A 100 12.99 -2.84 6.95
CA ASP A 100 14.21 -2.10 6.62
C ASP A 100 13.96 -0.72 5.97
N GLY A 101 12.71 -0.24 5.98
CA GLY A 101 12.35 1.05 5.41
C GLY A 101 12.21 1.06 3.88
N ARG A 102 12.42 -0.06 3.18
CA ARG A 102 12.02 -0.15 1.77
C ARG A 102 10.51 0.03 1.66
N ARG A 103 10.06 0.92 0.80
CA ARG A 103 8.62 1.11 0.55
C ARG A 103 8.04 -0.19 -0.03
N ILE A 104 6.86 -0.59 0.43
CA ILE A 104 6.09 -1.67 -0.20
C ILE A 104 5.18 -0.98 -1.20
N PRO A 105 5.52 -0.96 -2.50
CA PRO A 105 4.78 -0.13 -3.43
C PRO A 105 3.48 -0.78 -3.88
N MET A 106 3.22 -2.05 -3.52
CA MET A 106 2.22 -2.88 -4.19
C MET A 106 1.15 -3.43 -3.26
N LEU A 107 -0.11 -3.15 -3.57
CA LEU A 107 -1.29 -3.79 -3.00
C LEU A 107 -1.72 -4.94 -3.93
N PHE A 108 -1.76 -6.15 -3.40
CA PHE A 108 -2.23 -7.34 -4.10
C PHE A 108 -3.66 -7.69 -3.64
N VAL A 109 -4.64 -7.34 -4.47
CA VAL A 109 -6.05 -7.63 -4.22
C VAL A 109 -6.39 -8.97 -4.86
N CYS A 110 -6.79 -9.94 -4.05
CA CYS A 110 -7.01 -11.29 -4.53
C CYS A 110 -8.22 -11.95 -3.86
N TYR A 111 -8.59 -13.13 -4.35
CA TYR A 111 -9.49 -14.03 -3.64
C TYR A 111 -8.77 -15.35 -3.38
N PRO A 112 -8.48 -15.73 -2.12
CA PRO A 112 -7.61 -16.85 -1.78
C PRO A 112 -8.02 -18.19 -2.40
N LYS A 113 -9.31 -18.40 -2.65
CA LYS A 113 -9.83 -19.64 -3.25
C LYS A 113 -9.66 -19.71 -4.78
N CYS A 114 -9.25 -18.63 -5.44
CA CYS A 114 -9.06 -18.57 -6.89
C CYS A 114 -7.69 -19.14 -7.32
N SER A 115 -7.69 -20.07 -8.28
CA SER A 115 -6.46 -20.67 -8.83
C SER A 115 -5.53 -19.64 -9.47
N THR A 116 -6.07 -18.67 -10.21
CA THR A 116 -5.28 -17.58 -10.83
C THR A 116 -4.63 -16.68 -9.77
N CYS A 117 -5.32 -16.42 -8.66
CA CYS A 117 -4.75 -15.65 -7.55
C CYS A 117 -3.61 -16.42 -6.87
N LYS A 118 -3.74 -17.74 -6.70
CA LYS A 118 -2.68 -18.59 -6.17
C LYS A 118 -1.43 -18.58 -7.06
N LYS A 119 -1.60 -18.63 -8.39
CA LYS A 119 -0.48 -18.54 -9.34
C LYS A 119 0.22 -17.18 -9.28
N ALA A 120 -0.56 -16.09 -9.27
CA ALA A 120 0.00 -14.74 -9.15
C ALA A 120 0.75 -14.54 -7.83
N ARG A 121 0.20 -15.06 -6.74
CA ARG A 121 0.87 -15.04 -5.44
C ARG A 121 2.19 -15.81 -5.49
N ALA A 122 2.18 -17.03 -6.01
CA ALA A 122 3.40 -17.82 -6.13
C ALA A 122 4.47 -17.14 -6.99
N PHE A 123 4.07 -16.41 -8.03
CA PHE A 123 4.98 -15.57 -8.83
C PHE A 123 5.58 -14.45 -7.98
N LEU A 124 4.78 -13.67 -7.26
CA LEU A 124 5.29 -12.59 -6.40
C LEU A 124 6.25 -13.14 -5.33
N ASP A 125 5.88 -14.25 -4.69
CA ASP A 125 6.69 -14.92 -3.67
C ASP A 125 8.01 -15.45 -4.27
N ALA A 126 7.99 -16.04 -5.47
CA ALA A 126 9.18 -16.57 -6.14
C ALA A 126 10.15 -15.49 -6.63
N HIS A 127 9.65 -14.29 -6.89
CA HIS A 127 10.44 -13.13 -7.31
C HIS A 127 10.78 -12.19 -6.14
N ASP A 128 10.49 -12.59 -4.89
CA ASP A 128 10.71 -11.80 -3.67
C ASP A 128 10.06 -10.39 -3.74
N ILE A 129 8.95 -10.26 -4.47
CA ILE A 129 8.26 -8.99 -4.66
C ILE A 129 7.39 -8.72 -3.43
N PRO A 130 7.64 -7.64 -2.67
CA PRO A 130 6.86 -7.33 -1.50
C PRO A 130 5.47 -6.78 -1.87
N TYR A 131 4.44 -7.30 -1.22
CA TYR A 131 3.07 -6.82 -1.42
C TYR A 131 2.23 -6.89 -0.13
N THR A 132 1.19 -6.06 -0.07
CA THR A 132 0.14 -6.17 0.95
C THR A 132 -1.03 -6.97 0.38
N LEU A 133 -1.46 -8.04 1.06
CA LEU A 133 -2.59 -8.87 0.64
C LEU A 133 -3.92 -8.25 1.10
N ARG A 134 -4.89 -8.09 0.19
CA ARG A 134 -6.28 -7.71 0.50
C ARG A 134 -7.25 -8.72 -0.12
N ASP A 135 -8.17 -9.25 0.68
CA ASP A 135 -9.24 -10.11 0.15
C ASP A 135 -10.34 -9.24 -0.45
N ILE A 136 -10.61 -9.44 -1.75
CA ILE A 136 -11.63 -8.66 -2.46
C ILE A 136 -13.04 -8.89 -1.93
N LYS A 137 -13.29 -10.02 -1.26
CA LYS A 137 -14.61 -10.41 -0.75
C LYS A 137 -14.94 -9.73 0.57
N GLU A 138 -13.92 -9.61 1.42
CA GLU A 138 -14.06 -9.02 2.75
C GLU A 138 -13.96 -7.49 2.65
N GLU A 139 -13.04 -7.01 1.82
CA GLU A 139 -12.80 -5.58 1.62
C GLU A 139 -12.99 -5.22 0.14
N ASN A 140 -14.25 -5.04 -0.25
CA ASN A 140 -14.63 -4.63 -1.60
C ASN A 140 -13.90 -3.33 -2.01
N PRO A 141 -13.36 -3.24 -3.24
CA PRO A 141 -12.84 -1.99 -3.78
C PRO A 141 -13.91 -0.91 -3.85
N THR A 142 -13.59 0.30 -3.43
CA THR A 142 -14.48 1.45 -3.60
C THR A 142 -14.46 1.96 -5.03
N GLU A 143 -15.48 2.73 -5.42
CA GLU A 143 -15.53 3.38 -6.74
C GLU A 143 -14.30 4.27 -6.99
N GLN A 144 -13.86 5.02 -5.98
CA GLN A 144 -12.69 5.91 -6.09
C GLN A 144 -11.41 5.11 -6.34
N GLU A 145 -11.24 3.99 -5.63
CA GLU A 145 -10.12 3.06 -5.85
C GLU A 145 -10.16 2.48 -7.26
N LEU A 146 -11.32 2.00 -7.71
CA LEU A 146 -11.48 1.40 -9.04
C LEU A 146 -11.18 2.40 -10.17
N ARG A 147 -11.63 3.65 -10.03
CA ARG A 147 -11.30 4.74 -10.98
C ARG A 147 -9.80 5.02 -11.00
N ALA A 148 -9.17 5.08 -9.83
CA ALA A 148 -7.72 5.28 -9.74
C ALA A 148 -6.94 4.12 -10.37
N TRP A 149 -7.36 2.88 -10.13
CA TRP A 149 -6.70 1.69 -10.66
C TRP A 149 -6.88 1.55 -12.17
N GLN A 150 -8.08 1.85 -12.69
CA GLN A 150 -8.34 1.88 -14.14
C GLN A 150 -7.44 2.90 -14.85
N LYS A 151 -7.32 4.11 -14.28
CA LYS A 151 -6.47 5.16 -14.84
C LYS A 151 -5.00 4.75 -14.83
N LYS A 152 -4.55 4.09 -13.75
CA LYS A 152 -3.19 3.56 -13.63
C LYS A 152 -2.90 2.38 -14.56
N SER A 153 -3.89 1.55 -14.86
CA SER A 153 -3.69 0.42 -15.77
C SER A 153 -3.69 0.84 -17.23
N GLY A 154 -4.30 1.99 -17.56
CA GLY A 154 -4.46 2.45 -18.95
C GLY A 154 -5.36 1.54 -19.79
N LEU A 155 -6.16 0.69 -19.13
CA LEU A 155 -7.02 -0.31 -19.78
C LEU A 155 -8.48 0.17 -19.78
N PRO A 156 -9.29 -0.24 -20.76
CA PRO A 156 -10.71 0.11 -20.76
C PRO A 156 -11.42 -0.49 -19.54
N LEU A 157 -12.41 0.22 -19.00
CA LEU A 157 -13.18 -0.17 -17.81
C LEU A 157 -13.72 -1.61 -17.87
N ARG A 158 -14.12 -2.07 -19.05
CA ARG A 158 -14.57 -3.45 -19.31
C ARG A 158 -13.57 -4.51 -18.83
N ARG A 159 -12.27 -4.21 -18.78
CA ARG A 159 -11.23 -5.13 -18.29
C ARG A 159 -11.27 -5.35 -16.78
N LEU A 160 -11.84 -4.41 -16.01
CA LEU A 160 -12.05 -4.58 -14.56
C LEU A 160 -13.19 -5.56 -14.25
N PHE A 161 -14.06 -5.90 -15.19
CA PHE A 161 -15.11 -6.87 -14.95
C PHE A 161 -14.60 -8.32 -15.01
N ASN A 162 -15.05 -9.12 -14.06
CA ASN A 162 -14.84 -10.57 -14.01
C ASN A 162 -15.79 -11.27 -15.01
N THR A 163 -15.48 -11.15 -16.31
CA THR A 163 -16.32 -11.70 -17.39
C THR A 163 -16.51 -13.21 -17.34
N SER A 164 -15.60 -13.94 -16.68
CA SER A 164 -15.68 -15.39 -16.49
C SER A 164 -16.48 -15.79 -15.23
N GLY A 165 -16.83 -14.83 -14.38
CA GLY A 165 -17.56 -15.06 -13.13
C GLY A 165 -19.00 -15.54 -13.36
N GLN A 166 -19.51 -16.36 -12.44
CA GLN A 166 -20.93 -16.78 -12.45
C GLN A 166 -21.86 -15.58 -12.31
N LEU A 167 -21.53 -14.64 -11.41
CA LEU A 167 -22.32 -13.44 -11.15
C LEU A 167 -22.45 -12.53 -12.38
N TYR A 168 -21.36 -12.38 -13.14
CA TYR A 168 -21.38 -11.62 -14.40
C TYR A 168 -22.35 -12.22 -15.42
N ARG A 169 -22.38 -13.55 -15.53
CA ARG A 169 -23.26 -14.30 -16.45
C ARG A 169 -24.71 -14.30 -15.98
N SER A 170 -24.96 -14.52 -14.69
CA SER A 170 -26.33 -14.57 -14.13
C SER A 170 -27.03 -13.22 -14.21
N MET A 171 -26.30 -12.12 -14.08
CA MET A 171 -26.85 -10.77 -14.19
C MET A 171 -26.99 -10.28 -15.65
N GLY A 172 -26.53 -11.06 -16.63
CA GLY A 172 -26.58 -10.71 -18.05
C GLY A 172 -25.79 -9.45 -18.40
N LEU A 173 -24.72 -9.14 -17.66
CA LEU A 173 -24.00 -7.87 -17.75
C LEU A 173 -23.38 -7.64 -19.13
N SER A 174 -23.10 -8.70 -19.90
CA SER A 174 -22.61 -8.58 -21.27
C SER A 174 -23.52 -7.74 -22.18
N LYS A 175 -24.83 -7.74 -21.94
CA LYS A 175 -25.82 -6.97 -22.70
C LYS A 175 -26.07 -5.58 -22.12
N LYS A 176 -25.95 -5.42 -20.80
CA LYS A 176 -26.25 -4.17 -20.08
C LYS A 176 -25.09 -3.18 -20.10
N LEU A 177 -23.85 -3.65 -20.07
CA LEU A 177 -22.66 -2.78 -20.01
C LEU A 177 -22.53 -1.77 -21.16
N PRO A 178 -22.87 -2.09 -22.42
CA PRO A 178 -22.84 -1.10 -23.50
C PRO A 178 -23.85 0.04 -23.34
N GLU A 179 -24.94 -0.19 -22.59
CA GLU A 179 -26.00 0.80 -22.38
C GLU A 179 -25.78 1.64 -21.11
N MET A 180 -24.92 1.17 -20.19
CA MET A 180 -24.61 1.83 -18.93
C MET A 180 -23.50 2.86 -19.07
N SER A 181 -23.66 4.00 -18.40
CA SER A 181 -22.61 5.00 -18.23
C SER A 181 -21.41 4.45 -17.44
N GLU A 182 -20.25 5.09 -17.57
CA GLU A 182 -19.07 4.69 -16.80
C GLU A 182 -19.30 4.78 -15.28
N GLU A 183 -20.07 5.77 -14.82
CA GLU A 183 -20.39 5.94 -13.39
C GLU A 183 -21.19 4.76 -12.85
N GLU A 184 -22.23 4.33 -13.56
CA GLU A 184 -23.04 3.18 -13.17
C GLU A 184 -22.22 1.88 -13.19
N GLN A 185 -21.28 1.75 -14.13
CA GLN A 185 -20.37 0.61 -14.19
C GLN A 185 -19.43 0.57 -12.97
N PHE A 186 -18.89 1.71 -12.53
CA PHE A 186 -18.06 1.78 -11.33
C PHE A 186 -18.86 1.51 -10.05
N ALA A 187 -20.06 2.08 -9.93
CA ALA A 187 -20.96 1.82 -8.80
C ALA A 187 -21.31 0.33 -8.69
N LEU A 188 -21.56 -0.32 -9.82
CA LEU A 188 -21.80 -1.77 -9.88
C LEU A 188 -20.58 -2.58 -9.42
N LEU A 189 -19.38 -2.25 -9.89
CA LEU A 189 -18.15 -2.92 -9.45
C LEU A 189 -17.86 -2.73 -7.96
N ALA A 190 -18.19 -1.56 -7.41
CA ALA A 190 -18.04 -1.27 -5.98
C ALA A 190 -19.06 -2.02 -5.10
N SER A 191 -20.23 -2.36 -5.66
CA SER A 191 -21.29 -3.07 -4.92
C SER A 191 -20.90 -4.50 -4.51
N ASP A 192 -20.17 -5.21 -5.38
CA ASP A 192 -19.74 -6.59 -5.13
C ASP A 192 -18.35 -6.85 -5.71
N GLY A 193 -17.37 -7.06 -4.83
CA GLY A 193 -15.98 -7.37 -5.21
C GLY A 193 -15.85 -8.64 -6.07
N MET A 194 -16.87 -9.51 -6.11
CA MET A 194 -16.88 -10.69 -6.99
C MET A 194 -17.05 -10.33 -8.47
N LEU A 195 -17.63 -9.16 -8.78
CA LEU A 195 -17.73 -8.60 -10.13
C LEU A 195 -16.40 -8.05 -10.62
N VAL A 196 -15.46 -7.76 -9.72
CA VAL A 196 -14.14 -7.24 -10.07
C VAL A 196 -13.23 -8.39 -10.50
N ARG A 197 -12.50 -8.15 -11.59
CA ARG A 197 -11.51 -9.06 -12.16
C ARG A 197 -10.33 -9.19 -11.21
N ARG A 198 -9.87 -10.42 -11.05
CA ARG A 198 -8.81 -10.79 -10.12
C ARG A 198 -7.76 -11.64 -10.82
N PRO A 199 -6.53 -11.69 -10.30
CA PRO A 199 -5.99 -10.83 -9.24
C PRO A 199 -5.74 -9.38 -9.73
N LEU A 200 -5.59 -8.43 -8.80
CA LEU A 200 -5.12 -7.08 -9.09
C LEU A 200 -3.81 -6.82 -8.35
N LEU A 201 -2.84 -6.20 -9.03
CA LEU A 201 -1.61 -5.71 -8.41
C LEU A 201 -1.52 -4.21 -8.63
N ILE A 202 -1.67 -3.43 -7.56
CA ILE A 202 -1.75 -1.97 -7.61
C ILE A 202 -0.46 -1.39 -7.05
N ALA A 203 0.32 -0.74 -7.91
CA ALA A 203 1.52 -0.01 -7.55
C ALA A 203 1.25 1.50 -7.39
N GLU A 204 2.27 2.28 -7.00
CA GLU A 204 2.20 3.74 -6.98
C GLU A 204 1.89 4.30 -8.38
N ASP A 205 2.59 3.79 -9.41
CA ASP A 205 2.54 4.35 -10.77
C ASP A 205 1.73 3.51 -11.78
N PHE A 206 1.46 2.24 -11.49
CA PHE A 206 0.75 1.33 -12.39
C PHE A 206 -0.24 0.44 -11.67
N ALA A 207 -1.14 -0.18 -12.43
CA ALA A 207 -2.04 -1.22 -11.92
C ALA A 207 -2.12 -2.36 -12.95
N LEU A 208 -1.90 -3.60 -12.52
CA LEU A 208 -2.05 -4.79 -13.34
C LEU A 208 -3.38 -5.47 -13.03
N ILE A 209 -4.16 -5.73 -14.08
CA ILE A 209 -5.50 -6.32 -13.98
C ILE A 209 -5.48 -7.74 -14.54
N GLY A 210 -5.66 -8.72 -13.65
CA GLY A 210 -5.49 -10.14 -13.95
C GLY A 210 -4.03 -10.59 -13.84
N PHE A 211 -3.80 -11.88 -14.11
CA PHE A 211 -2.46 -12.47 -14.09
C PHE A 211 -2.09 -12.97 -15.48
N ARG A 212 -0.99 -12.43 -16.00
CA ARG A 212 -0.29 -12.92 -17.19
C ARG A 212 1.19 -12.82 -16.87
N GLU A 213 1.86 -13.95 -16.86
CA GLU A 213 3.25 -14.05 -16.41
C GLU A 213 4.18 -13.14 -17.21
N THR A 214 4.03 -13.09 -18.54
CA THR A 214 4.82 -12.19 -19.41
C THR A 214 4.59 -10.71 -19.07
N GLU A 215 3.34 -10.29 -18.88
CA GLU A 215 2.98 -8.91 -18.57
C GLU A 215 3.48 -8.49 -17.17
N TRP A 216 3.44 -9.41 -16.22
CA TRP A 216 3.95 -9.20 -14.87
C TRP A 216 5.47 -9.14 -14.88
N ALA A 217 6.15 -10.05 -15.60
CA ALA A 217 7.61 -10.06 -15.72
C ALA A 217 8.18 -8.85 -16.50
N GLU A 218 7.41 -8.26 -17.42
CA GLU A 218 7.82 -7.02 -18.11
C GLU A 218 7.69 -5.77 -17.23
N LYS A 219 6.81 -5.81 -16.21
CA LYS A 219 6.43 -4.64 -15.41
C LYS A 219 7.03 -4.64 -14.00
N LEU A 220 7.46 -5.79 -13.49
CA LEU A 220 7.99 -6.02 -12.15
C LEU A 220 9.46 -6.38 -12.23
#